data_AF-A0A7S2Z2Q5-F1
#
_entry.id   AF-A0A7S2Z2Q5-F1
#
_cell.length_a   1.000
_cell.length_b   1.000
_cell.length_c   1.000
_cell.angle_alpha   90.00
_cell.angle_beta   90.00
_cell.angle_gamma   90.00
#
_symmetry.space_group_name_H-M   'P 1'
#
loop_
_entity.id
_entity.type
_entity.pdbx_description
1 polymer ?
#
loop_
_entity_poly.entity_id
_entity_poly.type
_entity_poly.pdbx_seq_one_letter_code
_entity_poly.pdbx_strand_id
1 'polypeptide(L)'
;ATQLDESRARSLELEYNLEKSAEAAAEKDTQILRLQQENAKLQESYVGLEQRLITAESELASARKQAAPPSSSSNDGNFAASGLERQLGKAEKALVQERKITSALRRELSEQGQRLGALEAQRRAEEEEEAARRDEAQVSWSYLLSLSLP
;
A
#
# COMPACT_ATOMS: atom_id res chain seq x y z
N ALA A 1 29.46 2.52 -48.21
CA ALA A 1 29.94 1.76 -47.04
C ALA A 1 29.49 2.47 -45.76
N THR A 2 29.89 3.72 -45.54
CA THR A 2 29.61 4.51 -44.33
C THR A 2 28.12 4.62 -43.93
N GLN A 3 27.21 4.90 -44.86
CA GLN A 3 25.78 5.03 -44.54
C GLN A 3 25.13 3.73 -44.04
N LEU A 4 25.61 2.59 -44.54
CA LEU A 4 25.08 1.26 -44.18
C LEU A 4 25.60 0.84 -42.80
N ASP A 5 26.84 1.23 -42.47
CA ASP A 5 27.44 1.05 -41.16
C ASP A 5 26.80 1.98 -40.10
N GLU A 6 26.50 3.23 -40.46
CA GLU A 6 25.76 4.17 -39.61
C GLU A 6 24.33 3.70 -39.33
N SER A 7 23.63 3.16 -40.34
CA SER A 7 22.29 2.61 -40.17
C SER A 7 22.28 1.39 -39.24
N ARG A 8 23.29 0.51 -39.35
CA ARG A 8 23.46 -0.63 -38.45
C ARG A 8 23.75 -0.20 -37.01
N ALA A 9 24.61 0.80 -36.83
CA ALA A 9 24.91 1.34 -35.50
C ALA A 9 23.65 1.89 -34.82
N ARG A 10 22.81 2.64 -35.55
CA ARG A 10 21.53 3.15 -35.03
C ARG A 10 20.55 2.03 -34.69
N SER A 11 20.48 0.97 -35.48
CA SER A 11 19.61 -0.19 -35.19
C SER A 11 20.01 -0.87 -33.89
N LEU A 12 21.31 -1.10 -33.68
CA LEU A 12 21.83 -1.72 -32.44
C LEU A 12 21.59 -0.82 -31.21
N GLU A 13 21.74 0.50 -31.37
CA GLU A 13 21.46 1.46 -30.30
C GLU A 13 19.97 1.48 -29.93
N LEU A 14 19.07 1.40 -30.92
CA LEU A 14 17.63 1.29 -30.69
C LEU A 14 17.26 -0.02 -29.99
N GLU A 15 17.81 -1.15 -30.43
CA GLU A 15 17.60 -2.46 -29.79
C GLU A 15 18.05 -2.44 -28.33
N TYR A 16 19.25 -1.91 -28.05
CA TYR A 16 19.75 -1.78 -26.68
C TYR A 16 18.85 -0.90 -25.81
N ASN A 17 18.37 0.23 -26.34
CA ASN A 17 17.49 1.13 -25.59
C ASN A 17 16.11 0.51 -25.32
N LEU A 18 15.58 -0.29 -26.25
CA LEU A 18 14.33 -1.03 -26.07
C LEU A 18 14.47 -2.14 -25.02
N GLU A 19 15.57 -2.89 -25.06
CA GLU A 19 15.84 -3.92 -24.06
C GLU A 19 15.94 -3.30 -22.67
N LYS A 20 16.67 -2.19 -22.53
CA LYS A 20 16.79 -1.45 -21.27
C LYS A 20 15.46 -0.87 -20.78
N SER A 21 14.58 -0.40 -21.67
CA SER A 21 13.26 0.09 -21.27
C SER A 21 12.35 -1.06 -20.81
N ALA A 22 12.42 -2.22 -21.48
CA ALA A 22 11.69 -3.41 -21.09
C ALA A 22 12.13 -3.94 -19.71
N GLU A 23 13.44 -3.94 -19.43
CA GLU A 23 13.97 -4.27 -18.11
C GLU A 23 13.45 -3.32 -17.02
N ALA A 24 13.49 -2.00 -17.26
CA ALA A 24 13.00 -1.01 -16.32
C ALA A 24 11.49 -1.12 -16.06
N ALA A 25 10.71 -1.46 -17.08
CA ALA A 25 9.27 -1.72 -16.94
C ALA A 25 9.01 -2.98 -16.09
N ALA A 26 9.75 -4.06 -16.34
CA ALA A 26 9.66 -5.29 -15.56
C ALA A 26 10.01 -5.06 -14.09
N GLU A 27 11.04 -4.27 -13.79
CA GLU A 27 11.40 -3.89 -12.43
C GLU A 27 10.25 -3.14 -11.72
N LYS A 28 9.63 -2.15 -12.37
CA LYS A 28 8.47 -1.44 -11.80
C LYS A 28 7.28 -2.37 -11.55
N ASP A 29 7.02 -3.30 -12.46
CA ASP A 29 5.95 -4.29 -12.29
C ASP A 29 6.22 -5.21 -11.09
N THR A 30 7.46 -5.65 -10.89
CA THR A 30 7.81 -6.41 -9.68
C THR A 30 7.65 -5.59 -8.40
N GLN A 31 7.94 -4.29 -8.45
CA GLN A 31 7.76 -3.38 -7.32
C GLN A 31 6.29 -3.16 -6.99
N ILE A 32 5.44 -2.96 -8.00
CA ILE A 32 3.98 -2.83 -7.84
C ILE A 32 3.42 -4.11 -7.19
N LEU A 33 3.77 -5.28 -7.72
CA LEU A 33 3.32 -6.57 -7.16
C LEU A 33 3.75 -6.76 -5.71
N ARG A 34 5.01 -6.42 -5.39
CA ARG A 34 5.51 -6.49 -4.02
C ARG A 34 4.73 -5.58 -3.07
N LEU A 35 4.52 -4.33 -3.46
CA LEU A 35 3.78 -3.36 -2.65
C LEU A 35 2.30 -3.77 -2.49
N GLN A 36 1.69 -4.37 -3.53
CA GLN A 36 0.33 -4.92 -3.42
C GLN A 36 0.26 -6.05 -2.39
N GLN A 37 1.26 -6.95 -2.36
CA GLN A 37 1.35 -8.01 -1.36
C GLN A 37 1.57 -7.47 0.06
N GLU A 38 2.44 -6.46 0.22
CA GLU A 38 2.68 -5.80 1.50
C GLU A 38 1.43 -5.10 2.01
N ASN A 39 0.70 -4.40 1.14
CA ASN A 39 -0.55 -3.73 1.48
C ASN A 39 -1.64 -4.73 1.90
N ALA A 40 -1.77 -5.86 1.20
CA ALA A 40 -2.70 -6.94 1.58
C ALA A 40 -2.42 -7.49 2.99
N LYS A 41 -1.14 -7.75 3.31
CA LYS A 41 -0.74 -8.20 4.66
C LYS A 41 -1.05 -7.16 5.74
N LEU A 42 -0.84 -5.87 5.44
CA LEU A 42 -1.19 -4.81 6.38
C LEU A 42 -2.71 -4.70 6.57
N GLN A 43 -3.51 -4.86 5.52
CA GLN A 43 -4.97 -4.90 5.61
C GLN A 43 -5.46 -6.04 6.52
N GLU A 44 -4.92 -7.25 6.36
CA GLU A 44 -5.23 -8.38 7.23
C GLU A 44 -4.87 -8.07 8.69
N SER A 45 -3.68 -7.51 8.93
CA SER A 45 -3.25 -7.13 10.28
C SER A 45 -4.14 -6.06 10.92
N TYR A 46 -4.57 -5.07 10.12
CA TYR A 46 -5.45 -4.00 10.54
C TYR A 46 -6.82 -4.53 10.94
N VAL A 47 -7.44 -5.36 10.11
CA VAL A 47 -8.75 -5.99 10.40
C VAL A 47 -8.66 -6.84 11.66
N GLY A 48 -7.61 -7.65 11.80
CA GLY A 48 -7.40 -8.48 12.99
C GLY A 48 -7.25 -7.65 14.28
N LEU A 49 -6.56 -6.51 14.22
CA LEU A 49 -6.41 -5.62 15.37
C LEU A 49 -7.68 -4.83 15.69
N GLU A 50 -8.42 -4.37 14.67
CA GLU A 50 -9.73 -3.75 14.88
C GLU A 50 -10.70 -4.71 15.58
N GLN A 51 -10.73 -5.98 15.17
CA GLN A 51 -11.58 -6.98 15.83
C GLN A 51 -11.19 -7.21 17.29
N ARG A 52 -9.88 -7.30 17.59
CA ARG A 52 -9.38 -7.39 18.97
C ARG A 52 -9.71 -6.17 19.80
N LEU A 53 -9.66 -4.99 19.20
CA LEU A 53 -10.00 -3.73 19.86
C LEU A 53 -11.49 -3.68 20.19
N ILE A 54 -12.37 -4.07 19.27
CA ILE A 54 -13.82 -4.18 19.53
C ILE A 54 -14.11 -5.16 20.67
N THR A 55 -13.46 -6.33 20.66
CA THR A 55 -13.65 -7.31 21.74
C THR A 55 -13.17 -6.76 23.08
N ALA A 56 -11.97 -6.17 23.13
CA ALA A 56 -11.41 -5.58 24.35
C ALA A 56 -12.26 -4.42 24.90
N GLU A 57 -12.83 -3.58 24.03
CA GLU A 57 -13.74 -2.50 24.44
C GLU A 57 -15.04 -3.05 25.04
N SER A 58 -15.60 -4.12 24.46
CA SER A 58 -16.82 -4.75 24.97
C SER A 58 -16.61 -5.46 26.31
N GLU A 59 -15.46 -6.12 26.49
CA GLU A 59 -15.05 -6.72 27.76
C GLU A 59 -14.85 -5.66 28.83
N LEU A 60 -14.18 -4.55 28.51
CA LEU A 60 -13.96 -3.45 29.46
C LEU A 60 -15.28 -2.78 29.85
N ALA A 61 -16.19 -2.57 28.90
CA ALA A 61 -17.53 -2.06 29.17
C ALA A 61 -18.32 -2.99 30.11
N SER A 62 -18.17 -4.30 29.94
CA SER A 62 -18.81 -5.31 30.81
C SER A 62 -18.20 -5.32 32.21
N ALA A 63 -16.87 -5.26 32.32
CA ALA A 63 -16.16 -5.18 33.59
C ALA A 63 -16.52 -3.91 34.38
N ARG A 64 -16.66 -2.76 33.70
CA ARG A 64 -17.13 -1.51 34.35
C ARG A 64 -18.55 -1.63 34.91
N LYS A 65 -19.46 -2.30 34.20
CA LYS A 65 -20.82 -2.53 34.68
C LYS A 65 -20.85 -3.42 35.93
N GLN A 66 -19.97 -4.41 36.01
CA GLN A 66 -19.85 -5.31 37.16
C GLN A 66 -19.14 -4.65 38.36
N ALA A 67 -18.23 -3.70 38.11
CA ALA A 67 -17.54 -2.95 39.15
C ALA A 67 -18.37 -1.77 39.72
N ALA A 68 -19.52 -1.44 39.12
CA ALA A 68 -20.44 -0.47 39.69
C ALA A 68 -21.04 -1.02 41.01
N PRO A 69 -20.95 -0.29 42.14
CA PRO A 69 -21.25 -0.88 43.44
C PRO A 69 -22.75 -1.19 43.60
N PRO A 70 -23.13 -2.42 44.03
CA PRO A 70 -24.43 -2.61 44.67
C PRO A 70 -24.37 -1.91 46.04
N SER A 71 -25.34 -1.05 46.31
CA SER A 71 -25.52 -0.44 47.62
C SER A 71 -25.85 -1.51 48.67
N SER A 72 -24.86 -2.12 49.33
CA SER A 72 -24.89 -2.48 50.76
C SER A 72 -23.63 -3.21 51.25
N SER A 73 -23.04 -2.65 52.31
CA SER A 73 -22.45 -3.32 53.48
C SER A 73 -21.45 -4.48 53.31
N SER A 74 -20.13 -4.19 53.36
CA SER A 74 -19.11 -4.92 54.16
C SER A 74 -17.68 -4.39 53.90
N ASN A 75 -16.85 -4.30 54.96
CA ASN A 75 -15.46 -3.83 54.92
C ASN A 75 -14.50 -4.75 54.11
N ASP A 76 -14.89 -6.00 53.84
CA ASP A 76 -14.12 -6.94 53.00
C ASP A 76 -14.13 -6.57 51.51
N GLY A 77 -15.11 -5.74 51.08
CA GLY A 77 -15.23 -5.27 49.70
C GLY A 77 -14.15 -4.28 49.26
N ASN A 78 -13.47 -3.59 50.18
CA ASN A 78 -12.50 -2.54 49.84
C ASN A 78 -11.22 -3.07 49.18
N PHE A 79 -10.70 -4.23 49.62
CA PHE A 79 -9.51 -4.84 49.02
C PHE A 79 -9.82 -5.42 47.63
N ALA A 80 -10.96 -6.10 47.48
CA ALA A 80 -11.43 -6.62 46.20
C ALA A 80 -11.71 -5.50 45.18
N ALA A 81 -12.36 -4.41 45.61
CA ALA A 81 -12.60 -3.23 44.79
C ALA A 81 -11.28 -2.59 44.31
N SER A 82 -10.30 -2.45 45.20
CA SER A 82 -8.98 -1.90 44.82
C SER A 82 -8.21 -2.80 43.81
N GLY A 83 -8.40 -4.12 43.89
CA GLY A 83 -7.85 -5.08 42.94
C GLY A 83 -8.49 -4.96 41.55
N LEU A 84 -9.82 -4.85 41.51
CA LEU A 84 -10.58 -4.63 40.28
C LEU A 84 -10.24 -3.29 39.63
N GLU A 85 -10.08 -2.23 40.41
CA GLU A 85 -9.71 -0.89 39.93
C GLU A 85 -8.31 -0.90 39.28
N ARG A 86 -7.34 -1.60 39.87
CA ARG A 86 -6.02 -1.81 39.27
C ARG A 86 -6.08 -2.63 37.97
N GLN A 87 -6.95 -3.64 37.92
CA GLN A 87 -7.15 -4.43 36.69
C GLN A 87 -7.79 -3.59 35.58
N LEU A 88 -8.79 -2.77 35.92
CA LEU A 88 -9.41 -1.81 35.01
C LEU A 88 -8.38 -0.83 34.45
N GLY A 89 -7.54 -0.22 35.31
CA GLY A 89 -6.49 0.69 34.86
C GLY A 89 -5.43 0.03 33.97
N LYS A 90 -5.16 -1.28 34.13
CA LYS A 90 -4.28 -2.03 33.22
C LYS A 90 -4.95 -2.29 31.87
N ALA A 91 -6.21 -2.70 31.88
CA ALA A 91 -6.99 -2.95 30.67
C ALA A 91 -7.19 -1.66 29.84
N GLU A 92 -7.44 -0.53 30.50
CA GLU A 92 -7.54 0.79 29.85
C GLU A 92 -6.24 1.19 29.16
N LYS A 93 -5.08 0.99 29.82
CA LYS A 93 -3.77 1.26 29.22
C LYS A 93 -3.50 0.38 28.02
N ALA A 94 -3.86 -0.91 28.08
CA ALA A 94 -3.73 -1.82 26.95
C ALA A 94 -4.60 -1.37 25.78
N LEU A 95 -5.85 -0.97 26.01
CA LEU A 95 -6.73 -0.43 24.96
C LEU A 95 -6.19 0.83 24.29
N VAL A 96 -5.57 1.73 25.06
CA VAL A 96 -4.92 2.92 24.50
C VAL A 96 -3.75 2.54 23.60
N GLN A 97 -2.96 1.52 23.97
CA GLN A 97 -1.88 1.01 23.13
C GLN A 97 -2.40 0.37 21.85
N GLU A 98 -3.42 -0.49 21.93
CA GLU A 98 -4.06 -1.10 20.77
C GLU A 98 -4.61 -0.04 19.80
N ARG A 99 -5.35 0.95 20.31
CA ARG A 99 -5.83 2.10 19.51
C ARG A 99 -4.69 2.84 18.80
N LYS A 100 -3.56 3.03 19.48
CA LYS A 100 -2.38 3.67 18.89
C LYS A 100 -1.82 2.83 17.74
N ILE A 101 -1.70 1.51 17.91
CA ILE A 101 -1.23 0.59 16.87
C ILE A 101 -2.19 0.59 15.68
N THR A 102 -3.49 0.45 15.91
CA THR A 102 -4.51 0.50 14.85
C THR A 102 -4.46 1.81 14.06
N SER A 103 -4.28 2.95 14.75
CA SER A 103 -4.15 4.25 14.09
C SER A 103 -2.88 4.38 13.25
N ALA A 104 -1.77 3.77 13.68
CA ALA A 104 -0.52 3.76 12.95
C ALA A 104 -0.63 2.91 11.68
N LEU A 105 -1.20 1.70 11.80
CA LEU A 105 -1.45 0.83 10.66
C LEU A 105 -2.39 1.46 9.64
N ARG A 106 -3.45 2.16 10.08
CA ARG A 106 -4.33 2.90 9.17
C ARG A 106 -3.57 3.95 8.35
N ARG A 107 -2.65 4.69 8.97
CA ARG A 107 -1.82 5.69 8.28
C ARG A 107 -0.89 5.03 7.27
N GLU A 108 -0.20 3.97 7.70
CA GLU A 108 0.70 3.22 6.82
C GLU A 108 -0.02 2.63 5.61
N LEU A 109 -1.23 2.11 5.80
CA LEU A 109 -2.08 1.57 4.73
C LEU A 109 -2.48 2.65 3.72
N SER A 110 -2.81 3.84 4.21
CA SER A 110 -3.10 5.01 3.37
C SER A 110 -1.87 5.45 2.58
N GLU A 111 -0.70 5.52 3.22
CA GLU A 111 0.55 5.91 2.57
C GLU A 111 0.98 4.89 1.51
N GLN A 112 0.90 3.59 1.81
CA GLN A 112 1.19 2.54 0.83
C GLN A 112 0.19 2.53 -0.33
N GLY A 113 -1.09 2.78 -0.06
CA GLY A 113 -2.10 2.93 -1.10
C GLY A 113 -1.79 4.09 -2.05
N GLN A 114 -1.37 5.24 -1.51
CA GLN A 114 -0.94 6.39 -2.33
C GLN A 114 0.32 6.06 -3.16
N ARG A 115 1.30 5.37 -2.57
CA ARG A 115 2.52 4.95 -3.29
C ARG A 115 2.21 4.01 -4.45
N LEU A 116 1.34 3.02 -4.23
CA LEU A 116 0.86 2.12 -5.28
C LEU A 116 0.16 2.89 -6.40
N GLY A 117 -0.79 3.77 -6.04
CA GLY A 117 -1.49 4.60 -7.03
C GLY A 117 -0.55 5.48 -7.85
N ALA A 118 0.49 6.05 -7.22
CA ALA A 118 1.50 6.85 -7.91
C ALA A 118 2.34 6.02 -8.89
N LEU A 119 2.78 4.82 -8.49
CA LEU A 119 3.53 3.91 -9.37
C LEU A 119 2.68 3.42 -10.55
N GLU A 120 1.42 3.08 -10.31
CA GLU A 120 0.49 2.67 -11.38
C GLU A 120 0.18 3.83 -12.34
N ALA A 121 0.03 5.06 -11.82
CA ALA A 121 -0.16 6.24 -12.65
C ALA A 121 1.07 6.55 -13.50
N GLN A 122 2.26 6.42 -12.93
CA GLN A 122 3.52 6.58 -13.67
C GLN A 122 3.66 5.54 -14.78
N ARG A 123 3.36 4.27 -14.48
CA ARG A 123 3.35 3.19 -15.48
C ARG A 123 2.42 3.51 -16.64
N ARG A 124 1.18 3.92 -16.36
CA ARG A 124 0.20 4.28 -17.41
C ARG A 124 0.66 5.47 -18.24
N ALA A 125 1.23 6.50 -17.61
CA ALA A 125 1.74 7.66 -18.34
C ALA A 125 2.91 7.28 -19.27
N GLU A 126 3.80 6.39 -18.83
CA GLU A 126 4.89 5.87 -19.66
C GLU A 126 4.37 5.00 -20.82
N GLU A 127 3.37 4.15 -20.58
CA GLU A 127 2.71 3.36 -21.63
C GLU A 127 1.99 4.25 -22.67
N GLU A 128 1.33 5.32 -22.23
CA GLU A 128 0.68 6.32 -23.10
C GLU A 128 1.72 7.11 -23.91
N GLU A 129 2.84 7.51 -23.31
CA GLU A 129 3.92 8.19 -24.03
C GLU A 129 4.59 7.27 -25.05
N GLU A 130 4.83 6.00 -24.71
CA GLU A 130 5.33 5.01 -25.67
C GLU A 130 4.34 4.74 -26.81
N ALA A 131 3.04 4.67 -26.52
CA ALA A 131 2.00 4.53 -27.54
C ALA A 131 1.98 5.74 -28.48
N ALA A 132 2.05 6.96 -27.94
CA ALA A 132 2.14 8.18 -28.74
C ALA A 132 3.38 8.20 -29.63
N ARG A 133 4.55 7.78 -29.12
CA ARG A 133 5.78 7.66 -29.92
C ARG A 133 5.66 6.60 -31.02
N ARG A 134 4.96 5.49 -30.77
CA ARG A 134 4.68 4.46 -31.79
C ARG A 134 3.78 5.00 -32.89
N ASP A 135 2.72 5.71 -32.52
CA ASP A 135 1.79 6.33 -33.47
C ASP A 135 2.51 7.38 -34.35
N GLU A 136 3.32 8.25 -33.74
CA GLU A 136 4.13 9.24 -34.49
C GLU A 136 5.13 8.58 -35.44
N ALA A 137 5.81 7.52 -34.99
CA ALA A 137 6.71 6.76 -35.84
C ALA A 137 5.95 6.13 -37.01
N GLN A 138 4.77 5.55 -36.77
CA GLN A 138 3.96 4.93 -37.81
C GLN A 138 3.45 5.94 -38.85
N VAL A 139 3.06 7.14 -38.42
CA VAL A 139 2.66 8.24 -39.32
C VAL A 139 3.86 8.72 -40.14
N SER A 140 5.03 8.88 -39.52
CA SER A 140 6.28 9.25 -40.21
C SER A 140 6.66 8.23 -41.27
N TRP A 141 6.60 6.94 -40.95
CA TRP A 141 6.84 5.86 -41.91
C TRP A 141 5.85 5.86 -43.07
N SER A 142 4.56 6.05 -42.79
CA SER A 142 3.52 6.11 -43.82
C SER A 142 3.71 7.29 -44.77
N TYR A 143 4.13 8.44 -44.23
CA TYR A 143 4.44 9.65 -45.01
C TYR A 143 5.70 9.49 -45.88
N LEU A 144 6.73 8.82 -45.37
CA LEU A 144 7.93 8.51 -46.14
C LEU A 144 7.64 7.50 -47.26
N LEU A 145 6.79 6.51 -46.99
CA LEU A 145 6.33 5.55 -48.00
C LEU A 145 5.51 6.23 -49.10
N SER A 146 4.60 7.14 -48.76
CA SER A 146 3.78 7.86 -49.74
C SER A 146 4.58 8.83 -50.63
N LEU A 147 5.71 9.36 -50.15
CA LEU A 147 6.65 10.17 -50.95
C LEU A 147 7.57 9.34 -51.86
N SER A 148 7.64 8.02 -51.63
CA SER A 148 8.53 7.10 -52.37
C SER A 148 7.86 6.31 -53.49
N LEU A 149 6.53 6.37 -53.61
CA LEU A 149 5.80 5.81 -54.74
C LEU A 149 5.58 6.89 -55.83
N PRO A 150 6.04 6.66 -57.08
CA PRO A 150 5.76 7.54 -58.21
C PRO A 150 4.30 7.48 -58.70
#